data_AF-A0AAX4Y350-F1
#
_entry.id   AF-A0AAX4Y350-F1
#
_cell.length_a   1.000
_cell.length_b   1.000
_cell.length_c   1.000
_cell.angle_alpha   90.00
_cell.angle_beta   90.00
_cell.angle_gamma   90.00
#
_symmetry.space_group_name_H-M   'P 1'
#
loop_
_entity.id
_entity.type
_entity.pdbx_description
1 polymer ?
#
loop_
_entity_poly.entity_id
_entity_poly.type
_entity_poly.pdbx_seq_one_letter_code
_entity_poly.pdbx_strand_id
1 'polypeptide(L)'
;VFSLLYASLSYCTPEKNQYAYKLEGFDKEWNYVGSQNKATYTNLPAGTYTFKVKATNNDGIWSGQGLLQNHVRRFPVFFQMPRDKVVDEPLQSDLS
;
A
#
# COMPACT_ATOMS: atom_id res chain seq x y z
N VAL A 1 -2.15 -5.94 -13.93
CA VAL A 1 -0.87 -5.65 -13.25
C VAL A 1 -1.08 -4.45 -12.35
N PHE A 2 -0.56 -4.45 -11.12
CA PHE A 2 -0.67 -3.34 -10.18
C PHE A 2 0.74 -2.95 -9.72
N SER A 3 1.03 -1.65 -9.61
CA SER A 3 2.33 -1.16 -9.16
C SER A 3 2.16 -0.09 -8.09
N LEU A 4 2.99 -0.18 -7.06
CA LEU A 4 3.08 0.80 -5.98
C LEU A 4 4.45 1.47 -6.06
N LEU A 5 4.42 2.79 -6.14
CA LEU A 5 5.60 3.63 -5.98
C LEU A 5 5.64 4.10 -4.53
N TYR A 6 6.82 4.04 -3.92
CA TYR A 6 7.04 4.50 -2.55
C TYR A 6 8.31 5.33 -2.51
N ALA A 7 8.37 6.30 -1.61
CA ALA A 7 9.55 7.13 -1.41
C ALA A 7 9.72 7.39 0.08
N SER A 8 10.95 7.30 0.58
CA SER A 8 11.29 7.82 1.90
C SER A 8 11.60 9.31 1.78
N LEU A 9 11.30 10.08 2.83
CA LEU A 9 11.55 11.53 2.88
C LEU A 9 13.06 11.90 2.99
N SER A 10 13.97 10.99 2.66
CA SER A 10 15.42 11.22 2.74
C SER A 10 15.91 11.87 1.45
N TYR A 11 15.88 13.20 1.44
CA TYR A 11 16.24 14.06 0.30
C TYR A 11 17.76 14.12 0.02
N CYS A 12 18.62 13.77 0.99
CA CYS A 12 20.06 14.02 0.87
C CYS A 12 20.80 13.00 -0.02
N THR A 13 20.38 11.73 -0.05
CA THR A 13 21.00 10.69 -0.89
C THR A 13 20.00 9.56 -1.18
N PRO A 14 19.10 9.72 -2.17
CA PRO A 14 18.10 8.71 -2.50
C PRO A 14 18.70 7.35 -2.87
N GLU A 15 19.89 7.33 -3.48
CA GLU A 15 20.59 6.09 -3.86
C GLU A 15 21.15 5.29 -2.68
N LYS A 16 21.34 5.94 -1.52
CA LYS A 16 21.80 5.26 -0.29
C LYS A 16 20.66 4.68 0.52
N ASN A 17 19.42 5.10 0.26
CA ASN A 17 18.27 4.56 0.95
C ASN A 17 18.07 3.10 0.54
N GLN A 18 18.06 2.20 1.51
CA GLN A 18 17.67 0.82 1.29
C GLN A 18 16.18 0.69 1.61
N TYR A 19 15.46 0.00 0.74
CA TYR A 19 14.03 -0.25 0.88
C TYR A 19 13.78 -1.74 1.05
N ALA A 20 12.74 -2.03 1.82
CA ALA A 20 12.13 -3.34 1.83
C ALA A 20 10.61 -3.19 1.86
N TYR A 21 9.92 -4.07 1.17
CA TYR A 21 8.46 -4.10 1.16
C TYR A 21 7.92 -5.50 1.41
N LYS A 22 6.67 -5.56 1.86
CA LYS A 22 5.91 -6.79 2.06
C LYS A 22 4.44 -6.52 1.77
N LEU A 23 3.82 -7.33 0.91
CA LEU A 23 2.38 -7.36 0.74
C LEU A 23 1.80 -8.44 1.66
N GLU A 24 1.33 -8.05 2.83
CA GLU A 24 0.69 -8.99 3.74
C GLU A 24 -0.58 -9.57 3.13
N GLY A 25 -0.73 -10.89 3.25
CA GLY A 25 -1.74 -11.68 2.54
C GLY A 25 -1.23 -12.31 1.23
N PHE A 26 -0.02 -11.95 0.77
CA PHE A 26 0.60 -12.55 -0.42
C PHE A 26 2.06 -12.96 -0.18
N ASP A 27 2.89 -12.06 0.34
CA ASP A 27 4.30 -12.33 0.63
C ASP A 27 4.49 -13.02 1.98
N LYS A 28 5.36 -14.04 2.02
CA LYS A 28 5.76 -14.69 3.28
C LYS A 28 6.75 -13.83 4.06
N GLU A 29 7.77 -13.31 3.37
CA GLU A 29 8.89 -12.56 3.95
C GLU A 29 9.01 -11.15 3.36
N TRP A 30 9.89 -10.34 3.95
CA TRP A 30 10.25 -9.03 3.41
C TRP A 30 11.07 -9.16 2.13
N ASN A 31 10.71 -8.40 1.10
CA ASN A 31 11.50 -8.24 -0.11
C ASN A 31 12.48 -7.08 0.09
N TYR A 32 13.77 -7.36 0.20
CA TYR A 32 14.84 -6.36 0.30
C TYR A 32 15.33 -6.01 -1.09
N VAL A 33 15.12 -4.77 -1.53
CA VAL A 33 15.26 -4.37 -2.94
C VAL A 33 16.27 -3.25 -3.16
N GLY A 34 17.11 -2.97 -2.17
CA GLY A 34 18.11 -1.91 -2.25
C GLY A 34 17.47 -0.54 -2.46
N SER A 35 17.95 0.23 -3.42
CA SER A 35 17.41 1.55 -3.76
C SER A 35 16.14 1.51 -4.63
N GLN A 36 15.61 0.32 -4.96
CA GLN A 36 14.40 0.23 -5.76
C GLN A 36 13.17 0.71 -5.00
N ASN A 37 12.46 1.65 -5.62
CA ASN A 37 11.35 2.38 -5.02
C ASN A 37 9.98 2.01 -5.65
N LYS A 38 9.93 0.88 -6.36
CA LYS A 38 8.76 0.38 -7.07
C LYS A 38 8.56 -1.11 -6.80
N ALA A 39 7.36 -1.47 -6.35
CA ALA A 39 6.92 -2.86 -6.25
C ALA A 39 5.85 -3.12 -7.32
N THR A 40 6.02 -4.19 -8.09
CA THR A 40 5.07 -4.60 -9.12
C THR A 40 4.54 -5.99 -8.80
N TYR A 41 3.22 -6.11 -8.70
CA TYR A 41 2.54 -7.39 -8.52
C TYR A 41 1.66 -7.70 -9.72
N THR A 42 1.79 -8.93 -10.20
CA THR A 42 1.00 -9.48 -11.30
C THR A 42 0.12 -10.60 -10.77
N ASN A 43 -1.11 -10.69 -11.30
CA ASN A 43 -2.03 -11.80 -10.98
C ASN A 43 -2.35 -11.99 -9.48
N LEU A 44 -2.44 -10.90 -8.70
CA LEU A 44 -2.89 -10.99 -7.30
C LEU A 44 -4.32 -11.54 -7.22
N PRO A 45 -4.61 -12.59 -6.43
CA PRO A 45 -5.96 -13.05 -6.19
C PRO A 45 -6.89 -11.95 -5.65
N ALA A 46 -8.20 -12.18 -5.67
CA ALA A 46 -9.14 -11.30 -4.99
C ALA A 46 -8.93 -11.42 -3.47
N GLY A 47 -8.91 -10.28 -2.77
CA GLY A 47 -8.61 -10.25 -1.36
C GLY A 47 -8.29 -8.85 -0.85
N THR A 48 -8.05 -8.79 0.46
CA THR A 48 -7.58 -7.60 1.16
C THR A 48 -6.12 -7.81 1.50
N TYR A 49 -5.29 -6.85 1.11
CA TYR A 49 -3.86 -6.87 1.35
C TYR A 49 -3.44 -5.62 2.09
N THR A 50 -2.37 -5.73 2.87
CA THR A 50 -1.71 -4.58 3.49
C THR A 50 -0.33 -4.46 2.89
N PHE A 51 -0.11 -3.40 2.11
CA PHE A 51 1.23 -3.09 1.63
C PHE A 51 2.01 -2.41 2.74
N LYS A 52 3.10 -3.04 3.16
CA LYS A 52 4.07 -2.52 4.12
C LYS A 52 5.35 -2.16 3.39
N VAL A 53 5.89 -1.00 3.69
CA VAL A 53 7.22 -0.58 3.25
C VAL A 53 8.01 -0.06 4.44
N LYS A 54 9.31 -0.36 4.46
CA LYS A 54 10.29 0.21 5.38
C LYS A 54 11.50 0.69 4.61
N ALA A 55 12.17 1.70 5.15
CA ALA A 55 13.40 2.23 4.58
C ALA A 55 14.48 2.31 5.66
N THR A 56 15.73 2.39 5.26
CA THR A 56 16.82 2.75 6.17
C THR A 56 16.95 4.27 6.30
N ASN A 57 17.43 4.74 7.45
CA ASN A 57 17.96 6.09 7.60
C ASN A 57 19.37 6.20 6.98
N ASN A 58 20.01 7.36 7.10
CA ASN A 58 21.37 7.59 6.59
C ASN A 58 22.44 6.67 7.21
N ASP A 59 22.16 6.09 8.37
CA ASP A 59 23.05 5.18 9.08
C ASP A 59 22.80 3.69 8.72
N GLY A 60 21.93 3.42 7.74
CA GLY A 60 21.59 2.05 7.34
C GLY A 60 20.66 1.33 8.32
N ILE A 61 20.12 2.04 9.33
CA ILE A 61 19.22 1.48 10.32
C ILE A 61 17.80 1.47 9.77
N TRP A 62 17.17 0.30 9.76
CA TRP A 62 15.78 0.13 9.34
C TRP A 62 14.82 0.89 10.26
N SER A 63 13.88 1.63 9.67
CA SER A 63 12.81 2.28 10.42
C SER A 63 11.96 1.24 11.16
N GLY A 64 12.04 1.20 12.49
CA GLY A 64 11.30 0.24 13.33
C GLY A 64 9.78 0.50 13.41
N GLN A 65 9.37 1.77 13.31
CA GLN A 65 7.96 2.20 13.46
C GLN A 65 7.38 2.88 12.19
N GLY A 66 8.20 3.08 11.15
CA GLY A 66 7.82 3.75 9.90
C GLY A 66 7.11 2.85 8.88
N LEU A 67 6.27 1.92 9.36
CA LEU A 67 5.47 1.07 8.49
C LEU A 67 4.34 1.91 7.88
N LEU A 68 4.54 2.42 6.67
CA LEU A 68 3.41 2.91 5.89
C LEU A 68 2.56 1.69 5.51
N GLN A 69 1.30 1.70 5.96
CA GLN A 69 0.34 0.62 5.74
C GLN A 69 -0.77 1.13 4.84
N ASN A 70 -0.80 0.63 3.60
CA ASN A 70 -1.91 0.93 2.68
C ASN A 70 -2.77 -0.33 2.50
N HIS A 71 -4.07 -0.19 2.77
CA HIS A 71 -5.05 -1.23 2.52
C HIS A 71 -5.38 -1.29 1.03
N VAL A 72 -5.01 -2.39 0.38
CA VAL A 72 -5.32 -2.66 -1.02
C VAL A 72 -6.47 -3.67 -1.07
N ARG A 73 -7.62 -3.26 -1.63
CA ARG A 73 -8.74 -4.16 -1.90
C ARG A 73 -8.79 -4.43 -3.40
N ARG A 74 -8.61 -5.69 -3.80
CA ARG A 74 -8.83 -6.11 -5.18
C ARG A 74 -10.19 -6.80 -5.25
N PHE A 75 -11.19 -6.10 -5.79
CA PHE A 75 -12.50 -6.70 -6.04
C PHE A 75 -12.43 -7.67 -7.23
N PRO A 76 -13.12 -8.81 -7.17
CA PRO A 76 -13.30 -9.65 -8.35
C PRO A 76 -14.05 -8.88 -9.44
N VAL A 77 -13.73 -9.17 -10.71
CA VAL A 77 -14.31 -8.49 -11.89
C VAL A 77 -15.84 -8.69 -12.01
N PHE A 78 -16.44 -9.54 -11.17
CA PHE A 78 -17.87 -9.87 -11.19
C PHE A 78 -18.77 -8.95 -10.33
N PHE A 79 -18.22 -7.97 -9.60
CA PHE A 79 -19.02 -6.97 -8.88
C PHE A 79 -19.27 -5.73 -9.77
N GLN A 80 -20.09 -5.90 -10.81
CA GLN A 80 -20.78 -4.76 -11.42
C GLN A 80 -21.71 -4.19 -10.33
N MET A 81 -21.48 -2.98 -9.84
CA MET A 81 -22.50 -2.33 -9.01
C MET A 81 -23.77 -2.21 -9.86
N PRO A 82 -24.93 -2.74 -9.43
CA PRO A 82 -26.18 -2.39 -10.09
C PRO A 82 -26.32 -0.87 -9.99
N ARG A 83 -26.59 -0.22 -11.12
CA ARG A 83 -26.75 1.25 -11.22
C ARG A 83 -27.87 1.79 -10.31
N ASP A 84 -28.65 0.91 -9.70
CA ASP A 84 -29.91 1.23 -9.02
C ASP A 84 -29.79 1.29 -7.49
N LYS A 85 -28.58 1.29 -6.93
CA LYS A 85 -28.36 1.53 -5.48
C LYS A 85 -27.74 2.90 -5.19
N VAL A 86 -28.25 3.94 -5.84
CA VAL A 86 -28.26 5.28 -5.23
C VAL A 86 -29.36 5.23 -4.17
N VAL A 87 -29.00 4.85 -2.95
CA VAL A 87 -29.88 5.08 -1.80
C VAL A 87 -29.56 6.48 -1.35
N ASP A 88 -30.40 7.44 -1.73
CA ASP A 88 -30.36 8.79 -1.18
C ASP A 88 -30.56 8.67 0.35
N GLU A 89 -29.49 8.83 1.12
CA GLU A 89 -29.56 8.95 2.56
C GLU A 89 -30.13 10.35 2.86
N PRO A 90 -31.32 10.48 3.49
CA PRO A 90 -31.83 11.79 3.83
C PRO A 90 -30.92 12.40 4.91
N LEU A 91 -30.41 13.61 4.66
CA LEU A 91 -29.78 14.47 5.66
C LEU A 91 -30.71 14.57 6.87
N GLN A 92 -30.43 13.84 7.94
CA GLN A 92 -31.05 14.09 9.23
C GLN A 92 -30.43 15.37 9.78
N SER A 93 -31.24 16.44 9.70
CA SER A 93 -31.05 17.69 10.40
C SER A 93 -31.13 17.45 11.91
N ASP A 94 -29.98 17.33 12.56
CA ASP A 94 -29.91 17.39 14.03
C ASP A 94 -29.44 18.78 14.44
N LEU A 95 -30.40 19.70 14.54
CA LEU A 95 -30.30 20.94 15.31
C LEU A 95 -31.68 21.26 15.87
N SER A 96 -31.91 20.84 17.11
CA SER A 96 -32.89 21.42 18.03
C SER A 96 -32.23 21.66 19.37
#